data_AF-A0A7X3HRP4-F1
#
_entry.id   AF-A0A7X3HRP4-F1
#
_cell.length_a   1.000
_cell.length_b   1.000
_cell.length_c   1.000
_cell.angle_alpha   90.00
_cell.angle_beta   90.00
_cell.angle_gamma   90.00
#
_symmetry.space_group_name_H-M   'P 1'
#
loop_
_entity.id
_entity.type
_entity.pdbx_description
1 polymer ?
#
loop_
_entity_poly.entity_id
_entity_poly.type
_entity_poly.pdbx_seq_one_letter_code
_entity_poly.pdbx_strand_id
1 'polypeptide(L)'
;MQVSSIVVEGQVCRDMYDEHPGLAYFYMDGRRQVPISHPLSMTDGKALAESAWQRYHAESRSADEYEEYDGQFTPSRVLLLNCDEAVLQCYEGNGWLTEFDSPEQWAAMLTQAGELASEASIEAGWDNFSTAKGLRAQATHLRRRVSISQAHFGMLPAPKSRPKPPAPRMRGLDERIALALARITRIAYPEEWRSEREAVERAAEAVGRRDYHAGLDEPPIMFADEPILLQAWAEGRAEAADSE
;
A
#
# COMPACT_ATOMS: atom_id res chain seq x y z
N MET A 1 -8.54 0.82 22.32
CA MET A 1 -8.10 0.85 20.90
C MET A 1 -6.66 0.38 20.86
N GLN A 2 -6.32 -0.57 19.99
CA GLN A 2 -4.96 -1.13 19.90
C GLN A 2 -4.30 -0.68 18.61
N VAL A 3 -2.99 -0.45 18.67
CA VAL A 3 -2.15 -0.12 17.53
C VAL A 3 -1.63 -1.43 16.93
N SER A 4 -1.94 -1.67 15.65
CA SER A 4 -1.53 -2.88 14.92
C SER A 4 -0.44 -2.62 13.90
N SER A 5 -0.18 -1.36 13.55
CA SER A 5 0.95 -0.97 12.70
C SER A 5 1.38 0.47 13.01
N ILE A 6 2.66 0.75 12.81
CA ILE A 6 3.25 2.08 12.93
C ILE A 6 4.01 2.37 11.64
N VAL A 7 3.67 3.49 10.99
CA VAL A 7 4.26 3.89 9.72
C VAL A 7 4.85 5.29 9.85
N VAL A 8 6.11 5.45 9.47
CA VAL A 8 6.78 6.74 9.33
C VAL A 8 6.72 7.14 7.85
N GLU A 9 6.05 8.24 7.56
CA GLU A 9 6.02 8.83 6.21
C GLU A 9 7.09 9.90 6.09
N GLY A 10 7.69 10.02 4.92
CA GLY A 10 8.74 11.00 4.66
C GLY A 10 9.06 11.10 3.18
N GLN A 11 10.22 11.65 2.90
CA GLN A 11 10.79 11.69 1.55
C GLN A 11 12.07 10.89 1.50
N VAL A 12 12.32 10.24 0.37
CA VAL A 12 13.59 9.58 0.06
C VAL A 12 14.29 10.41 -0.99
N CYS A 13 15.50 10.85 -0.68
CA CYS A 13 16.42 11.49 -1.62
C CYS A 13 16.93 10.43 -2.60
N ARG A 14 16.96 10.76 -3.89
CA ARG A 14 17.43 9.89 -4.97
C ARG A 14 18.40 10.62 -5.87
N ASP A 15 19.48 9.95 -6.24
CA ASP A 15 20.39 10.43 -7.28
C ASP A 15 19.64 10.54 -8.61
N MET A 16 19.82 11.66 -9.30
CA MET A 16 19.22 11.87 -10.62
C MET A 16 20.03 11.19 -11.74
N TYR A 17 21.34 10.99 -11.54
CA TYR A 17 22.24 10.48 -12.56
C TYR A 17 23.09 9.32 -12.04
N ASP A 18 22.84 8.11 -12.54
CA ASP A 18 23.61 6.91 -12.18
C ASP A 18 25.11 7.04 -12.54
N GLU A 19 25.42 7.75 -13.63
CA GLU A 19 26.80 7.94 -14.12
C GLU A 19 27.56 9.04 -13.35
N HIS A 20 26.83 9.91 -12.64
CA HIS A 20 27.37 11.06 -11.89
C HIS A 20 26.68 11.20 -10.52
N PRO A 21 26.85 10.20 -9.63
CA PRO A 21 26.23 10.24 -8.30
C PRO A 21 26.70 11.46 -7.52
N GLY A 22 25.77 12.11 -6.82
CA GLY A 22 26.02 13.32 -6.03
C GLY A 22 25.98 14.64 -6.80
N LEU A 23 25.72 14.63 -8.12
CA LEU A 23 25.63 15.86 -8.90
C LEU A 23 24.30 16.60 -8.66
N ALA A 24 23.20 15.85 -8.55
CA ALA A 24 21.88 16.41 -8.35
C ALA A 24 20.90 15.34 -7.84
N TYR A 25 19.97 15.78 -7.00
CA TYR A 25 19.02 14.90 -6.31
C TYR A 25 17.56 15.27 -6.62
N PHE A 26 16.68 14.28 -6.46
CA PHE A 26 15.24 14.48 -6.44
C PHE A 26 14.59 13.71 -5.29
N TYR A 27 13.38 14.11 -4.91
CA TYR A 27 12.69 13.58 -3.74
C TYR A 27 11.44 12.80 -4.11
N MET A 28 11.33 11.59 -3.58
CA MET A 28 10.15 10.74 -3.73
C MET A 28 9.47 10.54 -2.39
N ASP A 29 8.13 10.44 -2.39
CA ASP A 29 7.40 10.09 -1.18
C ASP A 29 7.77 8.65 -0.76
N GLY A 30 8.10 8.47 0.51
CA GLY A 30 8.56 7.21 1.06
C GLY A 30 7.87 6.85 2.38
N ARG A 31 7.88 5.56 2.69
CA ARG A 31 7.34 5.02 3.94
C ARG A 31 8.31 4.03 4.57
N ARG A 32 8.44 4.08 5.88
CA ARG A 32 9.15 3.08 6.69
C ARG A 32 8.19 2.49 7.70
N GLN A 33 8.08 1.18 7.75
CA GLN A 33 7.29 0.48 8.75
C GLN A 33 8.14 0.24 9.99
N VAL A 34 7.59 0.52 11.16
CA VAL A 34 8.24 0.18 12.44
C VAL A 34 7.77 -1.23 12.82
N PRO A 35 8.68 -2.19 13.02
CA PRO A 35 8.30 -3.55 13.37
C PRO A 35 7.64 -3.58 14.75
N ILE A 36 6.48 -4.23 14.85
CA ILE A 36 5.83 -4.55 16.11
C ILE A 36 5.49 -6.04 16.13
N SER A 37 5.78 -6.73 17.23
CA SER A 37 5.58 -8.19 17.33
C SER A 37 4.14 -8.57 17.68
N HIS A 38 3.40 -7.65 18.29
CA HIS A 38 2.01 -7.80 18.65
C HIS A 38 1.32 -6.43 18.71
N PRO A 39 -0.02 -6.38 18.70
CA PRO A 39 -0.73 -5.13 18.89
C PRO A 39 -0.34 -4.45 20.22
N LEU A 40 -0.14 -3.13 20.17
CA LEU A 40 0.30 -2.32 21.30
C LEU A 40 -0.86 -1.51 21.88
N SER A 41 -0.74 -1.12 23.14
CA SER A 41 -1.59 -0.09 23.72
C SER A 41 -1.34 1.26 23.02
N MET A 42 -2.26 2.22 23.14
CA MET A 42 -2.05 3.56 22.58
C MET A 42 -0.81 4.23 23.19
N THR A 43 -0.59 4.08 24.49
CA THR A 43 0.57 4.65 25.19
C THR A 43 1.88 4.05 24.69
N ASP A 44 1.97 2.73 24.59
CA ASP A 44 3.18 2.05 24.12
C ASP A 44 3.45 2.32 22.64
N GLY A 45 2.38 2.35 21.83
CA GLY A 45 2.46 2.70 20.41
C GLY A 45 2.98 4.12 20.20
N LYS A 46 2.55 5.08 21.02
CA LYS A 46 3.07 6.46 20.99
C LYS A 46 4.55 6.52 21.37
N ALA A 47 4.95 5.87 22.47
CA ALA A 47 6.34 5.86 22.91
C ALA A 47 7.29 5.23 21.86
N LEU A 48 6.85 4.14 21.23
CA LEU A 48 7.62 3.49 20.16
C LEU A 48 7.69 4.36 18.89
N ALA A 49 6.59 5.00 18.52
CA ALA A 49 6.54 5.92 17.38
C ALA A 49 7.45 7.15 17.57
N GLU A 50 7.47 7.75 18.76
CA GLU A 50 8.39 8.84 19.09
C GLU A 50 9.85 8.38 19.02
N SER A 51 10.16 7.20 19.57
CA SER A 51 11.51 6.63 19.50
C SER A 51 11.93 6.38 18.05
N ALA A 52 11.03 5.86 17.21
CA ALA A 52 11.27 5.67 15.79
C ALA A 52 11.46 7.00 15.04
N TRP A 53 10.65 8.02 15.35
CA TRP A 53 10.79 9.37 14.82
C TRP A 53 12.18 9.93 15.11
N GLN A 54 12.61 9.91 16.37
CA GLN A 54 13.91 10.43 16.78
C GLN A 54 15.05 9.71 16.08
N ARG A 55 14.95 8.38 15.93
CA ARG A 55 15.94 7.59 15.19
C ARG A 55 16.03 8.01 13.72
N TYR A 56 14.91 8.04 13.00
CA TYR A 56 14.92 8.42 11.58
C TYR A 56 15.32 9.88 11.37
N HIS A 57 14.95 10.76 12.30
CA HIS A 57 15.36 12.17 12.24
C HIS A 57 16.85 12.35 12.57
N ALA A 58 17.43 11.50 13.41
CA ALA A 58 18.87 11.50 13.64
C ALA A 58 19.63 10.95 12.42
N GLU A 59 19.14 9.86 11.81
CA GLU A 59 19.70 9.28 10.58
C GLU A 59 19.64 10.25 9.39
N SER A 60 18.60 11.09 9.33
CA SER A 60 18.46 12.08 8.27
C SER A 60 19.40 13.29 8.43
N ARG A 61 19.97 13.52 9.62
CA ARG A 61 20.92 14.62 9.86
C ARG A 61 22.33 14.13 9.56
N SER A 62 22.88 14.53 8.42
CA SER A 62 24.32 14.42 8.13
C SER A 62 25.13 15.38 9.01
N ALA A 63 26.44 15.12 9.11
CA ALA A 63 27.36 15.98 9.87
C ALA A 63 27.45 17.40 9.26
N ASP A 64 27.32 17.49 7.94
CA ASP A 64 27.05 18.72 7.20
C ASP A 64 25.58 18.79 6.82
N GLU A 65 24.85 19.79 7.32
CA GLU A 65 23.41 20.00 7.09
C GLU A 65 23.01 20.12 5.61
N TYR A 66 23.99 20.31 4.72
CA TYR A 66 23.83 20.44 3.26
C TYR A 66 24.24 19.19 2.48
N GLU A 67 24.72 18.13 3.15
CA GLU A 67 25.17 16.91 2.49
C GLU A 67 23.97 15.96 2.32
N GLU A 68 23.39 16.01 1.12
CA GLU A 68 22.38 15.06 0.64
C GLU A 68 23.06 13.80 0.07
N TYR A 69 22.43 12.63 0.20
CA TYR A 69 22.91 11.38 -0.40
C TYR A 69 21.76 10.47 -0.85
N ASP A 70 22.01 9.62 -1.86
CA ASP A 70 21.00 8.67 -2.35
C ASP A 70 20.53 7.72 -1.25
N GLY A 71 19.21 7.58 -1.13
CA GLY A 71 18.55 6.75 -0.13
C GLY A 71 18.33 7.43 1.21
N GLN A 72 18.81 8.66 1.42
CA GLN A 72 18.54 9.44 2.64
C GLN A 72 17.02 9.58 2.83
N PHE A 73 16.53 9.18 4.00
CA PHE A 73 15.11 9.27 4.34
C PHE A 73 14.86 10.40 5.32
N THR A 74 14.10 11.41 4.90
CA THR A 74 13.71 12.56 5.73
C THR A 74 12.28 12.34 6.23
N PRO A 75 12.08 12.04 7.54
CA PRO A 75 10.76 11.77 8.07
C PRO A 75 9.93 13.06 8.13
N SER A 76 8.62 12.95 7.86
CA SER A 76 7.66 14.07 7.87
C SER A 76 6.55 13.89 8.90
N ARG A 77 6.11 12.64 9.14
CA ARG A 77 5.14 12.31 10.20
C ARG A 77 5.18 10.83 10.58
N VAL A 78 4.58 10.49 11.72
CA VAL A 78 4.32 9.10 12.14
C VAL A 78 2.83 8.85 12.29
N LEU A 79 2.37 7.71 11.78
CA LEU A 79 0.97 7.27 11.86
C LEU A 79 0.89 6.02 12.75
N LEU A 80 -0.06 6.02 13.68
CA LEU A 80 -0.49 4.83 14.41
C LEU A 80 -1.75 4.29 13.74
N LEU A 81 -1.74 3.01 13.35
CA LEU A 81 -2.85 2.39 12.62
C LEU A 81 -3.43 1.21 13.40
N ASN A 82 -4.72 0.95 13.22
CA ASN A 82 -5.36 -0.30 13.68
C ASN A 82 -5.18 -1.43 12.65
N CYS A 83 -5.81 -2.57 12.90
CA CYS A 83 -5.78 -3.74 12.01
C CYS A 83 -6.50 -3.53 10.66
N ASP A 84 -7.37 -2.52 10.55
CA ASP A 84 -8.04 -2.13 9.30
C ASP A 84 -7.30 -1.03 8.54
N GLU A 85 -6.06 -0.71 8.95
CA GLU A 85 -5.27 0.41 8.43
C GLU A 85 -5.92 1.80 8.64
N ALA A 86 -6.91 1.90 9.53
CA ALA A 86 -7.46 3.19 9.95
C ALA A 86 -6.44 3.91 10.84
N VAL A 87 -6.24 5.21 10.58
CA VAL A 87 -5.31 6.03 11.34
C VAL A 87 -5.95 6.39 12.68
N LEU A 88 -5.33 5.90 13.74
CA LEU A 88 -5.74 6.15 15.12
C LEU A 88 -5.18 7.46 15.65
N GLN A 89 -3.97 7.80 15.23
CA GLN A 89 -3.27 8.99 15.71
C GLN A 89 -2.11 9.38 14.75
N CYS A 90 -1.75 10.66 14.74
CA CYS A 90 -0.65 11.21 13.93
C CYS A 90 0.30 12.05 14.78
N TYR A 91 1.60 11.89 14.55
CA TYR A 91 2.67 12.72 15.11
C TYR A 91 3.31 13.53 13.98
N GLU A 92 3.36 14.86 14.11
CA GLU A 92 3.84 15.77 13.07
C GLU A 92 5.05 16.61 13.54
N GLY A 93 6.13 15.94 13.96
CA GLY A 93 7.43 16.57 14.28
C GLY A 93 7.49 17.48 15.50
N ASN A 94 6.39 18.15 15.86
CA ASN A 94 6.25 19.05 17.00
C ASN A 94 5.30 18.50 18.08
N GLY A 95 4.62 17.39 17.81
CA GLY A 95 3.69 16.78 18.75
C GLY A 95 2.69 15.83 18.09
N TRP A 96 1.90 15.21 18.96
CA TRP A 96 0.70 14.45 18.56
C TRP A 96 -0.43 15.42 18.19
N LEU A 97 -1.26 15.03 17.23
CA LEU A 97 -2.50 15.75 16.96
C LEU A 97 -3.40 15.73 18.21
N THR A 98 -3.75 16.93 18.69
CA THR A 98 -4.61 17.14 19.87
C THR A 98 -5.94 17.79 19.52
N GLU A 99 -6.08 18.31 18.31
CA GLU A 99 -7.31 18.92 17.80
C GLU A 99 -8.10 17.89 17.01
N PHE A 100 -9.37 17.72 17.37
CA PHE A 100 -10.27 16.72 16.77
C PHE A 100 -11.52 17.41 16.24
N ASP A 101 -11.93 17.05 15.02
CA ASP A 101 -13.12 17.58 14.37
C ASP A 101 -14.39 16.94 14.95
N SER A 102 -15.47 17.72 15.01
CA SER A 102 -16.74 17.22 15.56
C SER A 102 -17.44 16.26 14.58
N PRO A 103 -18.29 15.33 15.07
CA PRO A 103 -19.00 14.38 14.21
C PRO A 103 -19.82 15.02 13.09
N GLU A 104 -20.34 16.22 13.32
CA GLU A 104 -21.13 16.99 12.35
C GLU A 104 -20.31 17.45 11.13
N GLN A 105 -18.99 17.62 11.30
CA GLN A 105 -18.09 18.10 10.25
C GLN A 105 -17.56 16.97 9.36
N TRP A 106 -17.54 15.72 9.86
CA TRP A 106 -16.88 14.61 9.18
C TRP A 106 -17.44 14.32 7.79
N ALA A 107 -18.77 14.35 7.64
CA ALA A 107 -19.41 14.08 6.35
C ALA A 107 -19.01 15.12 5.29
N ALA A 108 -18.96 16.40 5.67
CA ALA A 108 -18.52 17.47 4.80
C ALA A 108 -17.03 17.32 4.44
N MET A 109 -16.17 17.02 5.41
CA MET A 109 -14.74 16.79 5.18
C MET A 109 -14.48 15.59 4.26
N LEU A 110 -15.21 14.48 4.43
CA LEU A 110 -15.09 13.31 3.56
C LEU A 110 -15.60 13.58 2.14
N THR A 111 -16.65 14.41 2.00
CA THR A 111 -17.17 14.86 0.71
C THR A 111 -16.11 15.70 -0.01
N GLN A 112 -15.57 16.71 0.68
CA GLN A 112 -14.49 17.55 0.15
C GLN A 112 -13.25 16.72 -0.22
N ALA A 113 -12.89 15.72 0.59
CA ALA A 113 -11.79 14.81 0.25
C ALA A 113 -12.08 13.96 -1.00
N GLY A 114 -13.34 13.62 -1.25
CA GLY A 114 -13.78 12.97 -2.49
C GLY A 114 -13.64 13.89 -3.70
N GLU A 115 -14.09 15.13 -3.58
CA GLU A 115 -13.99 16.16 -4.61
C GLU A 115 -12.53 16.43 -5.00
N LEU A 116 -11.67 16.70 -4.01
CA LEU A 116 -10.23 16.93 -4.21
C LEU A 116 -9.56 15.73 -4.90
N ALA A 117 -9.94 14.49 -4.56
CA ALA A 117 -9.39 13.30 -5.20
C ALA A 117 -9.87 13.13 -6.65
N SER A 118 -11.10 13.53 -6.95
CA SER A 118 -11.64 13.54 -8.31
C SER A 118 -10.94 14.61 -9.15
N GLU A 119 -10.79 15.82 -8.61
CA GLU A 119 -10.09 16.93 -9.25
C GLU A 119 -8.62 16.58 -9.52
N ALA A 120 -7.94 15.96 -8.56
CA ALA A 120 -6.59 15.46 -8.76
C ALA A 120 -6.47 14.45 -9.92
N SER A 121 -7.52 13.66 -10.14
CA SER A 121 -7.54 12.69 -11.23
C SER A 121 -7.74 13.38 -12.58
N ILE A 122 -8.55 14.44 -12.62
CA ILE A 122 -8.70 15.31 -13.79
C ILE A 122 -7.36 15.99 -14.11
N GLU A 123 -6.75 16.67 -13.12
CA GLU A 123 -5.47 17.38 -13.28
C GLU A 123 -4.34 16.47 -13.77
N ALA A 124 -4.27 15.24 -13.25
CA ALA A 124 -3.28 14.26 -13.71
C ALA A 124 -3.49 13.84 -15.17
N GLY A 125 -4.73 13.90 -15.68
CA GLY A 125 -5.04 13.64 -17.09
C GLY A 125 -4.59 14.77 -18.03
N TRP A 126 -4.33 15.96 -17.50
CA TRP A 126 -3.78 17.12 -18.21
C TRP A 126 -2.27 17.26 -18.01
N ASP A 127 -1.58 16.18 -17.62
CA ASP A 127 -0.16 16.17 -17.23
C ASP A 127 0.21 17.16 -16.10
N ASN A 128 -0.77 17.65 -15.33
CA ASN A 128 -0.56 18.56 -14.21
C ASN A 128 -0.25 17.81 -12.90
N PHE A 129 0.80 16.98 -12.94
CA PHE A 129 1.12 16.04 -11.86
C PHE A 129 1.41 16.70 -10.51
N SER A 130 1.97 17.91 -10.52
CA SER A 130 2.27 18.67 -9.29
C SER A 130 0.98 19.09 -8.56
N THR A 131 0.03 19.68 -9.30
CA THR A 131 -1.29 20.04 -8.76
C THR A 131 -2.05 18.80 -8.31
N ALA A 132 -2.07 17.75 -9.12
CA ALA A 132 -2.68 16.47 -8.77
C ALA A 132 -2.10 15.87 -7.47
N LYS A 133 -0.77 15.97 -7.29
CA LYS A 133 -0.10 15.53 -6.05
C LYS A 133 -0.57 16.37 -4.86
N GLY A 134 -0.62 17.70 -4.99
CA GLY A 134 -1.11 18.61 -3.94
C GLY A 134 -2.55 18.30 -3.52
N LEU A 135 -3.46 18.13 -4.48
CA LEU A 135 -4.86 17.80 -4.24
C LEU A 135 -5.02 16.44 -3.55
N ARG A 136 -4.27 15.41 -3.97
CA ARG A 136 -4.24 14.10 -3.29
C ARG A 136 -3.73 14.20 -1.86
N ALA A 137 -2.72 15.03 -1.61
CA ALA A 137 -2.20 15.26 -0.26
C ALA A 137 -3.26 15.91 0.64
N GLN A 138 -4.00 16.91 0.14
CA GLN A 138 -5.10 17.55 0.87
C GLN A 138 -6.25 16.57 1.16
N ALA A 139 -6.68 15.80 0.15
CA ALA A 139 -7.71 14.76 0.32
C ALA A 139 -7.29 13.73 1.39
N THR A 140 -6.02 13.31 1.36
CA THR A 140 -5.46 12.38 2.34
C THR A 140 -5.43 12.98 3.74
N HIS A 141 -5.04 14.25 3.87
CA HIS A 141 -5.04 14.97 5.14
C HIS A 141 -6.44 15.04 5.77
N LEU A 142 -7.47 15.40 4.99
CA LEU A 142 -8.87 15.43 5.46
C LEU A 142 -9.35 14.06 5.95
N ARG A 143 -9.10 12.99 5.17
CA ARG A 143 -9.47 11.63 5.57
C ARG A 143 -8.78 11.18 6.85
N ARG A 144 -7.52 11.56 7.04
CA ARG A 144 -6.76 11.27 8.26
C ARG A 144 -7.34 11.99 9.46
N ARG A 145 -7.63 13.30 9.34
CA ARG A 145 -8.25 14.07 10.42
C ARG A 145 -9.58 13.46 10.87
N VAL A 146 -10.42 13.05 9.91
CA VAL A 146 -11.68 12.36 10.22
C VAL A 146 -11.41 11.01 10.91
N SER A 147 -10.49 10.20 10.40
CA SER A 147 -10.12 8.91 11.01
C SER A 147 -9.63 9.05 12.46
N ILE A 148 -8.75 10.02 12.71
CA ILE A 148 -8.20 10.30 14.04
C ILE A 148 -9.28 10.83 14.98
N SER A 149 -10.16 11.71 14.49
CA SER A 149 -11.30 12.22 15.27
C SER A 149 -12.26 11.09 15.62
N GLN A 150 -12.64 10.24 14.66
CA GLN A 150 -13.44 9.04 14.91
C GLN A 150 -12.78 8.11 15.94
N ALA A 151 -11.46 7.93 15.86
CA ALA A 151 -10.70 7.15 16.83
C ALA A 151 -10.79 7.74 18.24
N HIS A 152 -10.64 9.06 18.34
CA HIS A 152 -10.73 9.79 19.60
C HIS A 152 -12.11 9.67 20.26
N PHE A 153 -13.19 9.83 19.48
CA PHE A 153 -14.56 9.70 19.96
C PHE A 153 -15.04 8.24 20.12
N GLY A 154 -14.19 7.25 19.83
CA GLY A 154 -14.57 5.83 19.87
C GLY A 154 -15.61 5.44 18.81
N MET A 155 -15.74 6.24 17.76
CA MET A 155 -16.69 6.12 16.66
C MET A 155 -16.04 5.66 15.36
N LEU A 156 -14.83 5.10 15.43
CA LEU A 156 -14.28 4.38 14.28
C LEU A 156 -15.33 3.35 13.83
N PRO A 157 -15.61 3.27 12.53
CA PRO A 157 -16.49 2.23 12.02
C PRO A 157 -15.99 0.89 12.57
N ALA A 158 -16.92 0.06 13.05
CA ALA A 158 -16.58 -1.26 13.56
C ALA A 158 -15.59 -1.92 12.59
N PRO A 159 -14.55 -2.61 13.11
CA PRO A 159 -13.56 -3.26 12.26
C PRO A 159 -14.33 -4.02 11.21
N LYS A 160 -13.98 -3.81 9.93
CA LYS A 160 -14.65 -4.56 8.88
C LYS A 160 -14.26 -5.99 9.18
N SER A 161 -15.17 -6.72 9.81
CA SER A 161 -14.99 -8.10 10.26
C SER A 161 -15.06 -8.96 9.01
N ARG A 162 -13.96 -8.87 8.27
CA ARG A 162 -13.49 -9.58 7.08
C ARG A 162 -12.56 -8.59 6.38
N PRO A 163 -11.35 -9.01 5.97
CA PRO A 163 -10.63 -8.25 4.96
C PRO A 163 -11.65 -7.92 3.86
N LYS A 164 -11.79 -6.63 3.54
CA LYS A 164 -12.58 -6.20 2.39
C LYS A 164 -12.17 -7.14 1.26
N PRO A 165 -13.08 -7.98 0.71
CA PRO A 165 -12.69 -8.78 -0.43
C PRO A 165 -12.10 -7.78 -1.41
N PRO A 166 -10.86 -7.99 -1.84
CA PRO A 166 -10.18 -7.03 -2.70
C PRO A 166 -11.16 -6.68 -3.82
N ALA A 167 -11.33 -5.37 -4.06
CA ALA A 167 -12.25 -4.84 -5.07
C ALA A 167 -12.24 -5.79 -6.27
N PRO A 168 -13.42 -6.25 -6.75
CA PRO A 168 -13.56 -7.53 -7.46
C PRO A 168 -12.31 -7.80 -8.27
N ARG A 169 -11.42 -8.64 -7.71
CA ARG A 169 -10.09 -8.84 -8.30
C ARG A 169 -10.36 -9.26 -9.72
N MET A 170 -9.76 -8.55 -10.67
CA MET A 170 -9.89 -8.93 -12.06
C MET A 170 -9.51 -10.42 -12.15
N ARG A 171 -10.42 -11.23 -12.65
CA ARG A 171 -10.26 -12.68 -12.72
C ARG A 171 -8.92 -13.00 -13.39
N GLY A 172 -8.11 -13.86 -12.77
CA GLY A 172 -6.77 -14.21 -13.26
C GLY A 172 -5.64 -13.22 -12.91
N LEU A 173 -5.90 -12.11 -12.21
CA LEU A 173 -4.87 -11.12 -11.91
C LEU A 173 -3.80 -11.66 -10.95
N ASP A 174 -4.19 -12.44 -9.94
CA ASP A 174 -3.24 -12.96 -8.95
C ASP A 174 -2.26 -13.95 -9.59
N GLU A 175 -2.75 -14.82 -10.47
CA GLU A 175 -1.93 -15.77 -11.22
C GLU A 175 -1.03 -15.06 -12.23
N ARG A 176 -1.52 -13.97 -12.84
CA ARG A 176 -0.73 -13.12 -13.75
C ARG A 176 0.44 -12.46 -13.03
N ILE A 177 0.19 -11.91 -11.84
CA ILE A 177 1.22 -11.32 -10.98
C ILE A 177 2.22 -12.40 -10.55
N ALA A 178 1.72 -13.57 -10.12
CA ALA A 178 2.58 -14.67 -9.70
C ALA A 178 3.49 -15.17 -10.84
N LEU A 179 2.97 -15.25 -12.08
CA LEU A 179 3.79 -15.58 -13.25
C LEU A 179 4.88 -14.51 -13.53
N ALA A 180 4.55 -13.23 -13.37
CA ALA A 180 5.52 -12.15 -13.52
C ALA A 180 6.63 -12.24 -12.47
N LEU A 181 6.28 -12.53 -11.21
CA LEU A 181 7.25 -12.74 -10.13
C LEU A 181 8.12 -13.97 -10.40
N ALA A 182 7.53 -15.10 -10.82
CA ALA A 182 8.29 -16.29 -11.17
C ALA A 182 9.30 -16.00 -12.29
N ARG A 183 8.93 -15.21 -13.32
CA ARG A 183 9.87 -14.78 -14.39
C ARG A 183 11.04 -13.95 -13.85
N ILE A 184 10.82 -13.12 -12.84
CA ILE A 184 11.89 -12.38 -12.16
C ILE A 184 12.77 -13.35 -11.37
N THR A 185 12.18 -14.30 -10.62
CA THR A 185 12.91 -15.35 -9.91
C THR A 185 13.78 -16.17 -10.86
N ARG A 186 13.33 -16.45 -12.09
CA ARG A 186 14.16 -17.13 -13.11
C ARG A 186 15.47 -16.40 -13.41
N ILE A 187 15.47 -15.08 -13.33
CA ILE A 187 16.65 -14.25 -13.58
C ILE A 187 17.52 -14.16 -12.31
N ALA A 188 16.90 -13.93 -11.15
CA ALA A 188 17.60 -13.69 -9.89
C ALA A 188 18.08 -14.99 -9.19
N TYR A 189 17.25 -16.03 -9.22
CA TYR A 189 17.41 -17.31 -8.51
C TYR A 189 16.96 -18.49 -9.42
N PRO A 190 17.76 -18.86 -10.44
CA PRO A 190 17.36 -19.84 -11.46
C PRO A 190 16.96 -21.22 -10.91
N GLU A 191 17.55 -21.60 -9.77
CA GLU A 191 17.30 -22.88 -9.09
C GLU A 191 15.87 -22.96 -8.49
N GLU A 192 15.29 -21.83 -8.11
CA GLU A 192 13.99 -21.73 -7.43
C GLU A 192 12.82 -21.55 -8.42
N TRP A 193 13.11 -21.06 -9.63
CA TRP A 193 12.09 -20.75 -10.65
C TRP A 193 11.16 -21.92 -10.98
N ARG A 194 11.66 -23.16 -11.00
CA ARG A 194 10.84 -24.33 -11.33
C ARG A 194 9.70 -24.51 -10.34
N SER A 195 10.02 -24.42 -9.05
CA SER A 195 9.02 -24.53 -7.96
C SER A 195 8.00 -23.40 -8.02
N GLU A 196 8.46 -22.16 -8.26
CA GLU A 196 7.57 -21.00 -8.40
C GLU A 196 6.65 -21.12 -9.62
N ARG A 197 7.18 -21.59 -10.76
CA ARG A 197 6.38 -21.86 -11.96
C ARG A 197 5.32 -22.94 -11.71
N GLU A 198 5.69 -24.05 -11.08
CA GLU A 198 4.75 -25.12 -10.75
C GLU A 198 3.64 -24.64 -9.79
N ALA A 199 3.95 -23.71 -8.89
CA ALA A 199 2.94 -23.09 -8.03
C ALA A 199 1.96 -22.21 -8.83
N VAL A 200 2.44 -21.47 -9.82
CA VAL A 200 1.62 -20.65 -10.73
C VAL A 200 0.68 -21.52 -11.57
N GLU A 201 1.19 -22.62 -12.15
CA GLU A 201 0.39 -23.55 -12.95
C GLU A 201 -0.73 -24.18 -12.10
N ARG A 202 -0.42 -24.70 -10.91
CA ARG A 202 -1.43 -25.23 -9.97
C ARG A 202 -2.47 -24.19 -9.54
N ALA A 203 -2.08 -22.93 -9.40
CA ALA A 203 -3.02 -21.85 -9.08
C ALA A 203 -3.97 -21.58 -10.26
N ALA A 204 -3.46 -21.53 -11.49
CA ALA A 204 -4.26 -21.36 -12.69
C ALA A 204 -5.21 -22.55 -12.93
N GLU A 205 -4.78 -23.79 -12.68
CA GLU A 205 -5.66 -24.97 -12.66
C GLU A 205 -6.79 -24.83 -11.64
N ALA A 206 -6.48 -24.36 -10.42
CA ALA A 206 -7.49 -24.15 -9.38
C ALA A 206 -8.52 -23.09 -9.77
N VAL A 207 -8.12 -22.08 -10.55
CA VAL A 207 -9.05 -21.13 -11.19
C VAL A 207 -9.90 -21.86 -12.24
N GLY A 208 -9.30 -22.70 -13.08
CA GLY A 208 -9.99 -23.54 -14.06
C GLY A 208 -11.10 -24.38 -13.44
N ARG A 209 -10.77 -25.19 -12.42
CA ARG A 209 -11.75 -26.02 -11.68
C ARG A 209 -12.91 -25.18 -11.12
N ARG A 210 -12.59 -24.03 -10.54
CA ARG A 210 -13.59 -23.12 -9.97
C ARG A 210 -14.50 -22.53 -11.03
N ASP A 211 -13.93 -22.11 -12.15
CA ASP A 211 -14.68 -21.53 -13.26
C ASP A 211 -15.59 -22.56 -13.94
N TYR A 212 -15.17 -23.82 -14.00
CA TYR A 212 -16.03 -24.93 -14.46
C TYR A 212 -17.27 -25.06 -13.60
N HIS A 213 -17.12 -25.21 -12.27
CA HIS A 213 -18.28 -25.31 -11.37
C HIS A 213 -19.12 -24.03 -11.29
N ALA A 214 -18.58 -22.89 -11.71
CA ALA A 214 -19.28 -21.62 -11.82
C ALA A 214 -19.96 -21.40 -13.19
N GLY A 215 -19.77 -22.31 -14.16
CA GLY A 215 -20.33 -22.19 -15.51
C GLY A 215 -19.71 -21.09 -16.37
N LEU A 216 -18.44 -20.72 -16.13
CA LEU A 216 -17.74 -19.65 -16.82
C LEU A 216 -16.84 -20.19 -17.93
N ASP A 217 -17.33 -20.26 -19.17
CA ASP A 217 -16.63 -20.97 -20.26
C ASP A 217 -15.45 -20.21 -20.90
N GLU A 218 -15.41 -18.89 -20.77
CA GLU A 218 -14.32 -18.07 -21.30
C GLU A 218 -13.18 -17.97 -20.29
N PRO A 219 -11.91 -18.07 -20.69
CA PRO A 219 -10.77 -17.88 -19.77
C PRO A 219 -10.72 -16.46 -19.19
N PRO A 220 -10.03 -16.25 -18.06
CA PRO A 220 -9.83 -14.91 -17.53
C PRO A 220 -9.11 -14.01 -18.54
N ILE A 221 -9.55 -12.77 -18.70
CA ILE A 221 -8.91 -11.81 -19.65
C ILE A 221 -7.41 -11.63 -19.36
N MET A 222 -7.01 -11.76 -18.10
CA MET A 222 -5.61 -11.70 -17.68
C MET A 222 -4.76 -12.85 -18.25
N PHE A 223 -5.36 -13.95 -18.70
CA PHE A 223 -4.64 -15.08 -19.28
C PHE A 223 -4.52 -14.96 -20.81
N ALA A 224 -5.20 -14.00 -21.44
CA ALA A 224 -5.38 -13.95 -22.90
C ALA A 224 -4.06 -14.00 -23.70
N ASP A 225 -2.99 -13.44 -23.15
CA ASP A 225 -1.67 -13.38 -23.75
C ASP A 225 -0.62 -14.29 -23.08
N GLU A 226 -1.06 -15.22 -22.22
CA GLU A 226 -0.17 -16.12 -21.48
C GLU A 226 -0.50 -17.60 -21.69
N PRO A 227 0.19 -18.27 -22.63
CA PRO A 227 -0.04 -19.68 -22.95
C PRO A 227 0.07 -20.60 -21.74
N ILE A 228 0.99 -20.33 -20.81
CA ILE A 228 1.19 -21.13 -19.59
C ILE A 228 -0.06 -21.09 -18.71
N LEU A 229 -0.66 -19.91 -18.53
CA LEU A 229 -1.86 -19.75 -17.69
C LEU A 229 -3.10 -20.31 -18.39
N LEU A 230 -3.22 -20.11 -19.71
CA LEU A 230 -4.33 -20.67 -20.50
C LEU A 230 -4.33 -22.19 -20.47
N GLN A 231 -3.16 -22.81 -20.65
CA GLN A 231 -3.02 -24.27 -20.63
C GLN A 231 -3.40 -24.82 -19.26
N ALA A 232 -2.80 -24.30 -18.18
CA ALA A 232 -3.08 -24.75 -16.83
C ALA A 232 -4.56 -24.54 -16.44
N TRP A 233 -5.16 -23.42 -16.83
CA TRP A 233 -6.59 -23.17 -16.63
C TRP A 233 -7.47 -24.19 -17.36
N ALA A 234 -7.14 -24.51 -18.62
CA ALA A 234 -7.88 -25.50 -19.41
C ALA A 234 -7.74 -26.92 -18.83
N GLU A 235 -6.55 -27.27 -18.35
CA GLU A 235 -6.28 -28.54 -17.66
C GLU A 235 -7.10 -28.67 -16.39
N GLY A 236 -7.14 -27.62 -15.55
CA GLY A 236 -8.00 -27.60 -14.36
C GLY A 236 -9.49 -27.75 -14.69
N ARG A 237 -9.98 -27.15 -15.78
CA ARG A 237 -11.36 -27.37 -16.23
C ARG A 237 -11.62 -28.80 -16.68
N ALA A 238 -10.71 -29.37 -17.47
CA ALA A 238 -10.84 -30.74 -17.95
C ALA A 238 -10.86 -31.74 -16.78
N GLU A 239 -9.98 -31.56 -15.79
CA GLU A 239 -9.94 -32.39 -14.59
C GLU A 239 -11.25 -32.31 -13.78
N ALA A 240 -11.83 -31.10 -13.64
CA ALA A 240 -13.12 -30.95 -12.98
C ALA A 240 -14.25 -31.66 -13.72
N ALA A 241 -14.25 -31.61 -15.06
CA ALA A 241 -15.23 -32.31 -15.89
C ALA A 241 -15.08 -33.84 -15.84
N ASP A 242 -13.84 -34.36 -15.77
CA ASP A 242 -13.56 -35.79 -15.68
C ASP A 242 -13.87 -36.38 -14.28
N SER A 243 -14.00 -35.52 -13.27
CA SER A 243 -14.25 -35.90 -11.87
C SER A 243 -15.75 -35.94 -11.50
N GLU A 244 -16.66 -35.66 -12.44
CA GLU A 244 -18.14 -35.70 -12.28
C GLU A 244 -18.75 -36.96 -12.93
#